data_AF-A0A535UWD9-F1
#
_entry.id   AF-A0A535UWD9-F1
#
_cell.length_a   1.000
_cell.length_b   1.000
_cell.length_c   1.000
_cell.angle_alpha   90.00
_cell.angle_beta   90.00
_cell.angle_gamma   90.00
#
_symmetry.space_group_name_H-M   'P 1'
#
loop_
_entity.id
_entity.type
_entity.pdbx_description
1 polymer ?
#
loop_
_entity_poly.entity_id
_entity_poly.type
_entity_poly.pdbx_seq_one_letter_code
_entity_poly.pdbx_strand_id
1 'polypeptide(L)'
;MLTLAALPWAAAHRDPEAPLLRLGAVTLTASALDRAAAGVAARLEREGAGDGDRVAVLCGNGLAFPPLYYGALRAGCVVAPLSTSSPPAEVARVLHAVAARVLACDPEHAGAAAVALEQSRTGARLLVVSETASADPGT
;
A
#
# COMPACT_ATOMS: atom_id res chain seq x y z
N MET A 1 -2.75 -10.87 -21.29
CA MET A 1 -3.39 -11.28 -20.02
C MET A 1 -3.43 -10.07 -19.11
N LEU A 2 -4.59 -9.65 -18.63
CA LEU A 2 -4.73 -8.53 -17.70
C LEU A 2 -4.65 -9.08 -16.27
N THR A 3 -3.75 -8.55 -15.44
CA THR A 3 -3.65 -8.90 -14.01
C THR A 3 -4.22 -7.76 -13.18
N LEU A 4 -4.52 -8.02 -11.90
CA LEU A 4 -4.93 -6.96 -10.96
C LEU A 4 -3.89 -5.85 -10.86
N ALA A 5 -2.59 -6.19 -10.92
CA ALA A 5 -1.49 -5.24 -10.90
C ALA A 5 -1.56 -4.22 -12.06
N ALA A 6 -2.11 -4.61 -13.21
CA ALA A 6 -2.16 -3.78 -14.41
C ALA A 6 -3.39 -2.84 -14.45
N LEU A 7 -4.33 -2.95 -13.52
CA LEU A 7 -5.58 -2.19 -13.56
C LEU A 7 -5.38 -0.66 -13.49
N PRO A 8 -4.56 -0.10 -12.58
CA PRO A 8 -4.31 1.34 -12.56
C PRO A 8 -3.69 1.85 -13.87
N TRP A 9 -2.68 1.13 -14.37
CA TRP A 9 -2.02 1.44 -15.63
C TRP A 9 -3.01 1.42 -16.80
N ALA A 10 -3.84 0.38 -16.90
CA ALA A 10 -4.83 0.24 -17.97
C ALA A 10 -5.90 1.35 -17.92
N ALA A 11 -6.35 1.72 -16.71
CA ALA A 11 -7.26 2.84 -16.52
C ALA A 11 -6.61 4.17 -16.95
N ALA A 12 -5.37 4.42 -16.53
CA ALA A 12 -4.63 5.63 -16.88
C ALA A 12 -4.35 5.74 -18.38
N HIS A 13 -4.16 4.63 -19.09
CA HIS A 13 -3.99 4.62 -20.55
C HIS A 13 -5.30 4.89 -21.30
N ARG A 14 -6.44 4.55 -20.68
CA ARG A 14 -7.77 4.76 -21.28
C ARG A 14 -8.22 6.21 -21.13
N ASP A 15 -8.14 6.74 -19.92
CA ASP A 15 -8.50 8.11 -19.58
C ASP A 15 -7.71 8.54 -18.33
N PRO A 16 -6.60 9.30 -18.50
CA PRO A 16 -5.73 9.69 -17.40
C PRO A 16 -6.42 10.50 -16.30
N GLU A 17 -7.38 11.35 -16.67
CA GLU A 17 -8.03 12.30 -15.76
C GLU A 17 -9.38 11.80 -15.25
N ALA A 18 -9.80 10.59 -15.66
CA ALA A 18 -10.99 9.95 -15.12
C ALA A 18 -10.90 9.84 -13.58
N PRO A 19 -11.92 10.31 -12.85
CA PRO A 19 -11.99 10.12 -11.41
C PRO A 19 -12.16 8.63 -11.08
N LEU A 20 -11.28 8.07 -10.24
CA LEU A 20 -11.24 6.64 -9.97
C LEU A 20 -11.57 6.31 -8.51
N LEU A 21 -11.07 7.12 -7.57
CA LEU A 21 -11.31 6.95 -6.14
C LEU A 21 -11.70 8.29 -5.54
N ARG A 22 -12.69 8.30 -4.64
CA ARG A 22 -13.12 9.51 -3.94
C ARG A 22 -13.29 9.23 -2.45
N LEU A 23 -12.73 10.11 -1.62
CA LEU A 23 -12.93 10.13 -0.17
C LEU A 23 -13.27 11.56 0.25
N GLY A 24 -14.53 11.78 0.61
CA GLY A 24 -15.05 13.14 0.86
C GLY A 24 -14.88 14.03 -0.38
N ALA A 25 -14.18 15.15 -0.21
CA ALA A 25 -13.89 16.10 -1.29
C ALA A 25 -12.67 15.71 -2.14
N VAL A 26 -11.83 14.77 -1.68
CA VAL A 26 -10.60 14.39 -2.38
C VAL A 26 -10.92 13.31 -3.42
N THR A 27 -10.43 13.52 -4.64
CA THR A 27 -10.56 12.55 -5.74
C THR A 27 -9.18 12.21 -6.28
N LEU A 28 -8.88 10.93 -6.45
CA LEU A 28 -7.72 10.46 -7.22
C LEU A 28 -8.16 10.09 -8.63
N THR A 29 -7.44 10.65 -9.61
CA THR A 29 -7.57 10.27 -11.01
C THR A 29 -6.89 8.94 -11.29
N ALA A 30 -7.19 8.33 -12.44
CA ALA A 30 -6.51 7.11 -12.88
C ALA A 30 -5.00 7.30 -13.00
N SER A 31 -4.54 8.43 -13.55
CA SER A 31 -3.11 8.74 -13.67
C SER A 31 -2.43 8.95 -12.32
N ALA A 32 -3.13 9.54 -11.34
CA ALA A 32 -2.61 9.70 -9.99
C ALA A 32 -2.43 8.35 -9.28
N LEU A 33 -3.41 7.44 -9.39
CA LEU A 33 -3.30 6.11 -8.80
C LEU A 33 -2.16 5.30 -9.42
N ASP A 34 -2.02 5.29 -10.76
CA ASP A 34 -0.94 4.57 -11.42
C ASP A 34 0.44 5.08 -10.99
N ARG A 35 0.64 6.40 -10.94
CA ARG A 35 1.89 7.00 -10.45
C ARG A 35 2.18 6.64 -8.99
N ALA A 36 1.17 6.70 -8.13
CA ALA A 36 1.32 6.38 -6.72
C ALA A 36 1.67 4.90 -6.51
N ALA A 37 1.00 3.99 -7.23
CA ALA A 37 1.29 2.56 -7.22
C ALA A 37 2.70 2.27 -7.77
N ALA A 38 3.12 2.94 -8.84
CA ALA A 38 4.49 2.85 -9.37
C ALA A 38 5.54 3.25 -8.31
N GLY A 39 5.28 4.35 -7.60
CA GLY A 39 6.14 4.83 -6.53
C GLY A 39 6.25 3.84 -5.36
N VAL A 40 5.14 3.23 -4.95
CA VAL A 40 5.15 2.17 -3.93
C VAL A 40 5.94 0.95 -4.40
N ALA A 41 5.74 0.49 -5.64
CA ALA A 41 6.49 -0.64 -6.19
C ALA A 41 8.01 -0.41 -6.15
N ALA A 42 8.45 0.76 -6.65
CA ALA A 42 9.86 1.14 -6.63
C ALA A 42 10.43 1.26 -5.21
N ARG A 43 9.61 1.63 -4.22
CA ARG A 43 10.01 1.65 -2.81
C ARG A 43 10.18 0.24 -2.25
N LEU A 44 9.24 -0.66 -2.53
CA LEU A 44 9.30 -2.06 -2.09
C LEU A 44 10.52 -2.78 -2.66
N GLU A 45 10.82 -2.57 -3.94
CA GLU A 45 12.02 -3.11 -4.60
C GLU A 45 13.30 -2.64 -3.89
N ARG A 46 13.38 -1.38 -3.48
CA ARG A 46 14.53 -0.84 -2.72
C ARG A 46 14.68 -1.43 -1.32
N GLU A 47 13.58 -1.84 -0.69
CA GLU A 47 13.59 -2.59 0.57
C GLU A 47 13.88 -4.10 0.34
N GLY A 48 14.10 -4.49 -0.91
CA GLY A 48 14.42 -5.85 -1.34
C GLY A 48 13.23 -6.80 -1.28
N ALA A 49 12.01 -6.28 -1.42
CA ALA A 49 10.82 -7.09 -1.66
C ALA A 49 10.58 -7.23 -3.17
N GLY A 50 10.14 -8.41 -3.61
CA GLY A 50 9.84 -8.67 -5.02
C GLY A 50 8.90 -9.84 -5.23
N ASP A 51 9.10 -10.60 -6.30
CA ASP A 51 8.24 -11.70 -6.72
C ASP A 51 7.94 -12.69 -5.58
N GLY A 52 6.66 -12.82 -5.28
CA GLY A 52 6.15 -13.70 -4.24
C GLY A 52 6.28 -13.15 -2.83
N ASP A 53 7.04 -12.08 -2.56
CA ASP A 53 7.21 -11.54 -1.21
C ASP A 53 5.92 -11.03 -0.58
N ARG A 54 5.78 -11.23 0.74
CA ARG A 54 4.58 -10.86 1.48
C ARG A 54 4.73 -9.44 2.02
N VAL A 55 3.86 -8.55 1.57
CA VAL A 55 3.72 -7.20 2.11
C VAL A 55 2.48 -7.16 2.97
N ALA A 56 2.68 -7.10 4.29
CA ALA A 56 1.60 -6.85 5.23
C ALA A 56 1.22 -5.37 5.16
N VAL A 57 -0.07 -5.05 5.13
CA VAL A 57 -0.56 -3.67 4.99
C VAL A 57 -1.44 -3.29 6.17
N LEU A 58 -0.93 -2.42 7.05
CA LEU A 58 -1.67 -1.84 8.17
C LEU A 58 -2.07 -0.41 7.78
N CYS A 59 -3.22 -0.27 7.14
CA CYS A 59 -3.70 0.99 6.60
C CYS A 59 -5.22 1.07 6.73
N GLY A 60 -5.74 2.26 7.02
CA GLY A 60 -7.18 2.50 7.06
C GLY A 60 -7.85 2.36 5.69
N ASN A 61 -9.19 2.30 5.70
CA ASN A 61 -10.00 2.37 4.48
C ASN A 61 -10.02 3.81 3.95
N GLY A 62 -8.91 4.23 3.33
CA GLY A 62 -8.71 5.56 2.78
C GLY A 62 -8.01 5.55 1.42
N LEU A 63 -7.56 6.72 0.95
CA LEU A 63 -6.91 6.85 -0.36
C LEU A 63 -5.45 6.34 -0.35
N ALA A 64 -4.87 6.12 0.82
CA ALA A 64 -3.57 5.47 0.98
C ALA A 64 -3.57 3.96 0.66
N PHE A 65 -4.70 3.27 0.84
CA PHE A 65 -4.75 1.82 0.67
C PHE A 65 -4.56 1.37 -0.80
N PRO A 66 -5.22 1.97 -1.81
CA PRO A 66 -5.07 1.51 -3.18
C PRO A 66 -3.65 1.63 -3.75
N PRO A 67 -2.89 2.72 -3.55
CA PRO A 67 -1.47 2.78 -3.93
C PRO A 67 -0.63 1.68 -3.27
N LEU A 68 -0.86 1.38 -1.99
CA LEU A 68 -0.18 0.31 -1.26
C LEU A 68 -0.48 -1.07 -1.87
N TYR A 69 -1.76 -1.33 -2.10
CA TYR A 69 -2.23 -2.59 -2.66
C TYR A 69 -1.70 -2.83 -4.08
N TYR A 70 -1.96 -1.89 -5.00
CA TYR A 70 -1.54 -2.05 -6.39
C TYR A 70 -0.04 -1.92 -6.59
N GLY A 71 0.65 -1.12 -5.77
CA GLY A 71 2.10 -1.02 -5.81
C GLY A 71 2.80 -2.32 -5.40
N ALA A 72 2.31 -2.98 -4.35
CA ALA A 72 2.80 -4.30 -3.97
C ALA A 72 2.54 -5.34 -5.07
N LEU A 73 1.33 -5.40 -5.63
CA LEU A 73 1.04 -6.30 -6.75
C LEU A 73 1.92 -6.02 -7.98
N ARG A 74 2.20 -4.75 -8.26
CA ARG A 74 3.08 -4.32 -9.36
C ARG A 74 4.53 -4.73 -9.15
N ALA A 75 5.00 -4.78 -7.89
CA ALA A 75 6.30 -5.30 -7.51
C ALA A 75 6.36 -6.85 -7.48
N GLY A 76 5.32 -7.54 -7.95
CA GLY A 76 5.23 -9.01 -7.91
C GLY A 76 4.96 -9.59 -6.51
N CYS A 77 4.72 -8.73 -5.51
CA CYS A 77 4.47 -9.14 -4.14
C CYS A 77 3.03 -9.64 -3.92
N VAL A 78 2.84 -10.39 -2.84
CA VAL A 78 1.54 -10.81 -2.30
C VAL A 78 1.14 -9.87 -1.17
N VAL A 79 -0.07 -9.33 -1.23
CA VAL A 79 -0.59 -8.41 -0.20
C VAL A 79 -1.30 -9.16 0.91
N ALA A 80 -0.99 -8.84 2.17
CA ALA A 80 -1.70 -9.31 3.36
C ALA A 80 -2.29 -8.12 4.13
N PRO A 81 -3.56 -7.73 3.87
CA PRO A 81 -4.21 -6.64 4.59
C PRO A 81 -4.39 -6.98 6.07
N LEU A 82 -4.14 -6.01 6.93
CA LEU A 82 -4.29 -6.10 8.38
C LEU A 82 -5.37 -5.16 8.87
N SER A 83 -6.08 -5.55 9.93
CA SER A 83 -7.02 -4.65 10.58
C SER A 83 -6.28 -3.57 11.37
N THR A 84 -6.65 -2.31 11.20
CA THR A 84 -6.13 -1.20 12.00
C THR A 84 -6.62 -1.22 13.44
N SER A 85 -7.68 -1.97 13.73
CA SER A 85 -8.16 -2.22 15.10
C SER A 85 -7.42 -3.34 15.82
N SER A 86 -6.57 -4.11 15.13
CA SER A 86 -5.82 -5.20 15.75
C SER A 86 -4.74 -4.66 16.68
N PRO A 87 -4.61 -5.20 17.91
CA PRO A 87 -3.50 -4.86 18.79
C PRO A 87 -2.15 -5.17 18.14
N PRO A 88 -1.07 -4.43 18.46
CA PRO A 88 0.26 -4.67 17.89
C PRO A 88 0.76 -6.11 18.03
N ALA A 89 0.42 -6.79 19.14
CA ALA A 89 0.80 -8.18 19.37
C ALA A 89 0.11 -9.15 18.39
N GLU A 90 -1.12 -8.84 17.98
CA GLU A 90 -1.83 -9.64 16.96
C GLU A 90 -1.22 -9.40 15.58
N VAL A 91 -0.94 -8.15 15.23
CA VAL A 91 -0.23 -7.80 13.99
C VAL A 91 1.12 -8.53 13.94
N ALA A 92 1.89 -8.51 15.03
CA ALA A 92 3.16 -9.20 15.16
C ALA A 92 3.06 -10.71 14.88
N ARG A 93 2.01 -11.39 15.38
CA ARG A 93 1.77 -12.81 15.06
C ARG A 93 1.49 -13.02 13.59
N VAL A 94 0.71 -12.14 12.95
CA VAL A 94 0.40 -12.25 11.52
C VAL A 94 1.68 -12.07 10.69
N LEU A 95 2.52 -11.07 11.01
CA LEU A 95 3.80 -10.86 10.33
C LEU A 95 4.67 -12.12 10.36
N HIS A 96 4.70 -12.81 11.51
CA HIS A 96 5.41 -14.08 11.65
C HIS A 96 4.76 -15.19 10.82
N ALA A 97 3.44 -15.38 10.95
CA ALA A 97 2.70 -16.45 10.28
C ALA A 97 2.77 -16.37 8.75
N VAL A 98 2.77 -15.14 8.21
CA VAL A 98 2.85 -14.91 6.77
C VAL A 98 4.28 -14.69 6.28
N ALA A 99 5.31 -14.79 7.14
CA ALA A 99 6.69 -14.48 6.81
C ALA A 99 6.82 -13.16 6.00
N ALA A 100 6.24 -12.08 6.55
CA ALA A 100 6.21 -10.78 5.89
C ALA A 100 7.62 -10.27 5.62
N ARG A 101 7.88 -9.77 4.41
CA ARG A 101 9.12 -9.07 4.03
C ARG A 101 9.06 -7.59 4.40
N VAL A 102 7.87 -7.00 4.25
CA VAL A 102 7.60 -5.59 4.55
C VAL A 102 6.29 -5.49 5.33
N LEU A 103 6.27 -4.64 6.35
CA LEU A 103 5.06 -4.07 6.92
C LEU A 103 4.92 -2.66 6.35
N ALA A 104 3.93 -2.46 5.48
CA ALA A 104 3.60 -1.16 4.94
C ALA A 104 2.39 -0.55 5.67
N CYS A 105 2.43 0.76 5.91
CA CYS A 105 1.34 1.46 6.60
C CYS A 105 1.18 2.89 6.09
N ASP A 106 0.02 3.49 6.39
CA ASP A 106 -0.17 4.93 6.29
C ASP A 106 0.54 5.65 7.48
N PRO A 107 0.65 6.99 7.46
CA PRO A 107 1.29 7.73 8.54
C PRO A 107 0.57 7.65 9.88
N GLU A 108 -0.76 7.52 9.88
CA GLU A 108 -1.59 7.44 11.08
C GLU A 108 -1.26 6.17 11.89
N HIS A 109 -1.00 5.06 11.21
CA HIS A 109 -0.73 3.77 11.83
C HIS A 109 0.76 3.47 12.02
N ALA A 110 1.67 4.40 11.70
CA ALA A 110 3.12 4.18 11.78
C ALA A 110 3.61 3.81 13.19
N GLY A 111 3.04 4.42 14.24
CA GLY A 111 3.40 4.10 15.63
C GLY A 111 3.04 2.67 16.02
N ALA A 112 1.81 2.24 15.70
CA ALA A 112 1.36 0.88 15.95
C ALA A 112 2.16 -0.15 15.13
N ALA A 113 2.49 0.18 13.88
CA ALA A 113 3.31 -0.65 13.01
C ALA A 113 4.73 -0.86 13.56
N ALA A 114 5.37 0.20 14.08
CA ALA A 114 6.69 0.10 14.70
C ALA A 114 6.70 -0.84 15.91
N VAL A 115 5.72 -0.69 16.82
CA VAL A 115 5.57 -1.57 17.99
C VAL A 115 5.33 -3.02 17.56
N ALA A 116 4.47 -3.26 16.58
CA ALA A 116 4.20 -4.60 16.07
C ALA A 116 5.44 -5.23 15.44
N LEU A 117 6.23 -4.45 14.70
CA LEU A 117 7.47 -4.91 14.07
C LEU A 117 8.50 -5.35 15.12
N GLU A 118 8.72 -4.54 16.15
CA GLU A 118 9.59 -4.87 17.29
C GLU A 118 9.14 -6.16 17.99
N GLN A 119 7.84 -6.31 18.24
CA GLN A 119 7.26 -7.50 18.88
C GLN A 119 7.33 -8.75 18.01
N SER A 120 7.27 -8.61 16.69
CA SER A 120 7.28 -9.73 15.75
C SER A 120 8.60 -10.51 15.76
N ARG A 121 9.71 -9.84 16.12
CA ARG A 121 11.08 -10.39 16.03
C ARG A 121 11.37 -10.98 14.63
N THR A 122 10.76 -10.41 13.60
CA THR A 122 11.01 -10.74 12.19
C THR A 122 12.08 -9.82 11.60
N GLY A 123 12.62 -10.19 10.43
CA GLY A 123 13.50 -9.33 9.64
C GLY A 123 12.75 -8.34 8.73
N ALA A 124 11.43 -8.16 8.92
CA ALA A 124 10.62 -7.33 8.06
C ALA A 124 11.03 -5.84 8.14
N ARG A 125 10.87 -5.11 7.04
CA ARG A 125 11.11 -3.66 6.99
C ARG A 125 9.81 -2.88 7.15
N LEU A 126 9.85 -1.75 7.84
CA LEU A 126 8.73 -0.82 7.93
C LEU A 126 8.74 0.14 6.73
N LEU A 127 7.61 0.22 6.02
CA LEU A 127 7.42 1.16 4.91
C LEU A 127 6.22 2.08 5.20
N VAL A 128 6.47 3.34 5.54
CA VAL A 128 5.40 4.33 5.69
C VAL A 128 5.12 5.01 4.35
N VAL A 129 3.88 4.95 3.87
CA VAL A 129 3.44 5.58 2.61
C VAL A 129 2.40 6.63 2.92
N SER A 130 2.73 7.90 2.65
CA SER A 130 1.77 8.99 2.71
C SER A 130 0.95 9.07 1.44
N GLU A 131 -0.28 9.55 1.56
CA GLU A 131 -1.09 9.91 0.39
C GLU A 131 -0.35 10.99 -0.40
N THR A 132 -0.15 10.74 -1.70
CA THR A 132 0.27 11.78 -2.64
C THR A 132 -0.99 12.29 -3.33
N ALA A 133 -1.79 13.08 -2.61
CA ALA A 133 -2.92 13.76 -3.21
C ALA A 133 -2.39 14.86 -4.14
N SER A 134 -2.73 14.79 -5.42
CA SER A 134 -2.83 16.00 -6.23
C SER A 134 -4.22 16.57 -5.97
N ALA A 135 -4.31 17.67 -5.23
CA ALA A 135 -5.55 18.42 -5.13
C ALA A 135 -5.86 19.01 -6.52
N ASP A 136 -7.03 18.72 -7.07
CA ASP A 136 -7.58 19.53 -8.15
C ASP A 136 -8.16 20.81 -7.52
N PRO A 137 -7.72 22.03 -7.92
CA PRO A 137 -8.32 23.27 -7.47
C PRO A 137 -9.69 23.43 -8.14
N GLY A 138 -10.72 22.80 -7.58
CA GLY A 138 -12.03 22.71 -8.22
C GLY A 138 -13.20 22.77 -7.25
N THR A 139 -13.35 23.86 -6.52
CA THR A 139 -14.67 24.41 -6.13
C THR A 139 -14.59 25.93 -6.10
#